data_AF-A0A7T5E4B7-F1
#
_entry.id   AF-A0A7T5E4B7-F1
#
_cell.length_a   1.000
_cell.length_b   1.000
_cell.length_c   1.000
_cell.angle_alpha   90.00
_cell.angle_beta   90.00
_cell.angle_gamma   90.00
#
_symmetry.space_group_name_H-M   'P 1'
#
loop_
_entity.id
_entity.type
_entity.pdbx_description
1 polymer ?
#
loop_
_entity_poly.entity_id
_entity_poly.type
_entity_poly.pdbx_seq_one_letter_code
_entity_poly.pdbx_strand_id
1 'polypeptide(L)'
;MPMSTAIRRFLSRFWGLLILFGGTVFWGWWLAALAVSGWMALSIVALIIYLLAVGTGGIIPASAYLSLWVAVSVAVDAFPSFWPQDLHYKYWAFTLMFLWAAGLGYCYLVAKQGHDLQQWPAHRRRWGQGGLLVGWLAAMGVGVGLYQLGMGWR
;
A
#
# COMPACT_ATOMS: atom_id res chain seq x y z
N MET A 1 20.84 -19.06 -23.74
CA MET A 1 21.12 -19.86 -22.54
C MET A 1 19.84 -19.91 -21.69
N PRO A 2 19.23 -21.08 -21.45
CA PRO A 2 18.02 -21.17 -20.63
C PRO A 2 18.36 -20.85 -19.17
N MET A 3 17.79 -19.77 -18.65
CA MET A 3 17.92 -19.39 -17.24
C MET A 3 17.34 -20.51 -16.36
N SER A 4 18.08 -20.95 -15.34
CA SER A 4 17.61 -22.04 -14.48
C SER A 4 16.29 -21.66 -13.79
N THR A 5 15.38 -22.62 -13.67
CA THR A 5 14.04 -22.43 -13.11
C THR A 5 14.06 -21.88 -11.68
N ALA A 6 15.14 -22.14 -10.93
CA ALA A 6 15.38 -21.61 -9.60
C ALA A 6 15.68 -20.10 -9.62
N ILE A 7 16.54 -19.64 -10.53
CA ILE A 7 16.90 -18.23 -10.67
C ILE A 7 15.68 -17.41 -11.08
N ARG A 8 14.85 -17.94 -12.00
CA ARG A 8 13.62 -17.25 -12.43
C ARG A 8 12.61 -17.07 -11.29
N ARG A 9 12.44 -18.09 -10.43
CA ARG A 9 11.56 -18.03 -9.24
C ARG A 9 12.10 -17.08 -8.17
N PHE A 10 13.41 -17.03 -7.98
CA PHE A 10 14.04 -16.10 -7.05
C PHE A 10 13.86 -14.65 -7.52
N LEU A 11 14.17 -14.35 -8.78
CA LEU A 11 13.95 -13.02 -9.36
C LEU A 11 12.48 -12.61 -9.26
N SER A 12 11.53 -13.48 -9.60
CA SER A 12 10.11 -13.11 -9.54
C SER A 12 9.65 -12.76 -8.13
N ARG A 13 10.16 -13.46 -7.11
CA ARG A 13 9.85 -13.17 -5.70
C ARG A 13 10.52 -11.88 -5.23
N PHE A 14 11.77 -11.67 -5.63
CA PHE A 14 12.53 -10.46 -5.31
C PHE A 14 11.89 -9.22 -5.93
N TRP A 15 11.54 -9.26 -7.21
CA TRP A 15 10.83 -8.17 -7.89
C TRP A 15 9.45 -7.92 -7.28
N GLY A 16 8.71 -8.98 -6.93
CA GLY A 16 7.42 -8.84 -6.24
C GLY A 16 7.55 -8.12 -4.90
N LEU A 17 8.58 -8.45 -4.11
CA LEU A 17 8.88 -7.74 -2.87
C LEU A 17 9.28 -6.29 -3.13
N LEU A 18 10.15 -6.02 -4.09
CA LEU A 18 10.55 -4.67 -4.46
C LEU A 18 9.35 -3.79 -4.85
N ILE A 19 8.43 -4.31 -5.65
CA ILE A 19 7.20 -3.61 -6.06
C ILE A 19 6.32 -3.34 -4.83
N LEU A 20 6.20 -4.32 -3.93
CA LEU A 20 5.46 -4.14 -2.68
C LEU A 20 6.07 -3.06 -1.80
N PHE A 21 7.37 -3.14 -1.52
CA PHE A 21 8.07 -2.16 -0.70
C PHE A 21 8.03 -0.76 -1.33
N GLY A 22 8.27 -0.65 -2.64
CA GLY A 22 8.13 0.61 -3.38
C GLY A 22 6.71 1.17 -3.32
N GLY A 23 5.70 0.31 -3.48
CA GLY A 23 4.30 0.65 -3.30
C GLY A 23 3.99 1.15 -1.89
N THR A 24 4.60 0.55 -0.86
CA THR A 24 4.45 0.97 0.55
C THR A 24 5.07 2.34 0.82
N VAL A 25 6.26 2.59 0.28
CA VAL A 25 6.89 3.91 0.37
C VAL A 25 6.02 4.96 -0.32
N PHE A 26 5.50 4.67 -1.52
CA PHE A 26 4.60 5.56 -2.25
C PHE A 26 3.30 5.85 -1.48
N TRP A 27 2.67 4.81 -0.90
CA TRP A 27 1.48 4.98 -0.07
C TRP A 27 1.76 5.75 1.21
N GLY A 28 2.88 5.50 1.88
CA GLY A 28 3.29 6.27 3.07
C GLY A 28 3.48 7.75 2.76
N TRP A 29 4.12 8.07 1.63
CA TRP A 29 4.26 9.44 1.14
C TRP A 29 2.90 10.10 0.86
N TRP A 30 1.99 9.38 0.19
CA TRP A 30 0.65 9.88 -0.13
C TRP A 30 -0.22 10.13 1.11
N LEU A 31 -0.17 9.23 2.09
CA LEU A 31 -0.91 9.39 3.35
C LEU A 31 -0.40 10.60 4.15
N ALA A 32 0.91 10.84 4.14
CA ALA A 32 1.49 12.03 4.75
C ALA A 32 1.05 13.31 4.02
N ALA A 33 0.97 13.28 2.69
CA ALA A 33 0.56 14.43 1.89
C ALA A 33 -0.92 14.81 2.03
N LEU A 34 -1.77 13.84 2.33
CA LEU A 34 -3.20 14.04 2.57
C LEU A 34 -3.53 14.45 4.02
N ALA A 35 -2.50 14.72 4.85
CA ALA A 35 -2.64 15.07 6.28
C ALA A 35 -3.60 14.11 7.02
N VAL A 36 -3.54 12.83 6.65
CA VAL A 36 -4.48 11.81 7.09
C VAL A 36 -4.46 11.67 8.61
N SER A 37 -5.64 11.64 9.23
CA SER A 37 -5.76 11.45 10.67
C SER A 37 -5.13 10.12 11.12
N GLY A 38 -4.59 10.08 12.34
CA GLY A 38 -3.98 8.87 12.89
C GLY A 38 -4.91 7.64 12.87
N TRP A 39 -6.22 7.85 13.03
CA TRP A 39 -7.23 6.79 12.93
C TRP A 39 -7.32 6.17 11.55
N MET A 40 -7.24 6.99 10.50
CA MET A 40 -7.24 6.53 9.13
C MET A 40 -5.94 5.79 8.76
N ALA A 41 -4.79 6.21 9.30
CA ALA A 41 -3.56 5.45 9.15
C ALA A 41 -3.65 4.07 9.82
N LEU A 42 -4.21 4.00 11.04
CA LEU A 42 -4.43 2.75 11.75
C LEU A 42 -5.38 1.79 11.01
N SER A 43 -6.43 2.30 10.38
CA SER A 43 -7.38 1.47 9.63
C SER A 43 -6.76 0.89 8.35
N ILE A 44 -5.81 1.58 7.72
CA ILE A 44 -5.00 1.04 6.62
C ILE A 44 -4.08 -0.09 7.12
N VAL A 45 -3.40 0.11 8.25
CA VAL A 45 -2.60 -0.95 8.90
C VAL A 45 -3.46 -2.18 9.20
N ALA A 46 -4.67 -1.97 9.73
CA ALA A 46 -5.61 -3.04 9.99
C ALA A 46 -6.03 -3.78 8.71
N LEU A 47 -6.28 -3.05 7.61
CA LEU A 47 -6.59 -3.65 6.31
C LEU A 47 -5.45 -4.56 5.81
N ILE A 48 -4.21 -4.14 5.96
CA ILE A 48 -3.04 -4.92 5.55
C ILE A 48 -2.91 -6.19 6.38
N ILE A 49 -3.08 -6.10 7.71
CA ILE A 49 -3.08 -7.25 8.61
C ILE A 49 -4.20 -8.22 8.21
N TYR A 50 -5.39 -7.70 7.93
CA TYR A 50 -6.53 -8.48 7.45
C TYR A 50 -6.20 -9.23 6.15
N LEU A 51 -5.63 -8.55 5.15
CA LEU A 51 -5.26 -9.16 3.87
C LEU A 51 -4.13 -10.19 4.01
N LEU A 52 -3.16 -9.97 4.90
CA LEU A 52 -2.13 -10.95 5.22
C LEU A 52 -2.69 -12.19 5.93
N ALA A 53 -3.77 -12.03 6.71
CA ALA A 53 -4.42 -13.09 7.44
C ALA A 53 -5.38 -13.92 6.56
N VAL A 54 -6.20 -13.25 5.76
CA VAL A 54 -7.25 -13.88 4.93
C VAL A 54 -6.74 -14.29 3.55
N GLY A 55 -5.71 -13.60 3.04
CA GLY A 55 -5.21 -13.81 1.69
C GLY A 55 -6.18 -13.29 0.64
N THR A 56 -6.17 -13.88 -0.56
CA THR A 56 -6.96 -13.42 -1.74
C THR A 56 -8.47 -13.37 -1.49
N GLY A 57 -9.01 -14.14 -0.55
CA GLY A 57 -10.42 -14.05 -0.15
C GLY A 57 -10.82 -12.69 0.43
N GLY A 58 -9.87 -11.89 0.90
CA GLY A 58 -10.10 -10.56 1.48
C GLY A 58 -10.17 -9.40 0.48
N ILE A 59 -9.96 -9.65 -0.83
CA ILE A 59 -9.88 -8.59 -1.84
C ILE A 59 -11.22 -7.87 -2.01
N ILE A 60 -12.35 -8.58 -1.99
CA ILE A 60 -13.68 -7.97 -2.15
C ILE A 60 -13.96 -6.98 -0.99
N PRO A 61 -13.83 -7.36 0.29
CA PRO A 61 -13.92 -6.41 1.41
C PRO A 61 -12.93 -5.25 1.31
N ALA A 62 -11.68 -5.51 0.90
CA ALA A 62 -10.67 -4.46 0.73
C ALA A 62 -11.04 -3.45 -0.36
N SER A 63 -11.65 -3.90 -1.44
CA SER A 63 -12.12 -3.03 -2.52
C SER A 63 -13.25 -2.11 -2.09
N ALA A 64 -14.20 -2.63 -1.30
CA ALA A 64 -15.27 -1.84 -0.71
C ALA A 64 -14.71 -0.79 0.25
N TYR A 65 -13.74 -1.19 1.10
CA TYR A 65 -13.06 -0.29 2.03
C TYR A 65 -12.30 0.84 1.31
N LEU A 66 -11.54 0.53 0.26
CA LEU A 66 -10.84 1.55 -0.54
C LEU A 66 -11.81 2.50 -1.25
N SER A 67 -12.96 1.99 -1.70
CA SER A 67 -13.97 2.82 -2.35
C SER A 67 -14.65 3.78 -1.37
N LEU A 68 -14.92 3.31 -0.14
CA LEU A 68 -15.37 4.17 0.95
C LEU A 68 -14.34 5.25 1.27
N TRP A 69 -13.06 4.90 1.25
CA TRP A 69 -11.96 5.84 1.46
C TRP A 69 -11.95 6.96 0.44
N VAL A 70 -12.05 6.61 -0.85
CA VAL A 70 -12.17 7.60 -1.93
C VAL A 70 -13.41 8.48 -1.73
N ALA A 71 -14.55 7.88 -1.39
CA ALA A 71 -15.79 8.63 -1.14
C ALA A 71 -15.64 9.62 0.04
N VAL A 72 -14.99 9.21 1.13
CA VAL A 72 -14.69 10.10 2.27
C VAL A 72 -13.74 11.21 1.86
N SER A 73 -12.65 10.90 1.14
CA SER A 73 -11.71 11.90 0.63
C SER A 73 -12.39 12.94 -0.26
N VAL A 74 -13.37 12.53 -1.06
CA VAL A 74 -14.19 13.43 -1.87
C VAL A 74 -15.13 14.27 -1.01
N ALA A 75 -15.82 13.65 -0.04
CA ALA A 75 -16.79 14.33 0.81
C ALA A 75 -16.17 15.40 1.73
N VAL A 76 -14.94 15.18 2.19
CA VAL A 76 -14.22 16.11 3.07
C VAL A 76 -13.26 17.04 2.33
N ASP A 77 -13.28 16.99 0.99
CA ASP A 77 -12.43 17.80 0.12
C ASP A 77 -10.94 17.71 0.48
N ALA A 78 -10.46 16.48 0.72
CA ALA A 78 -9.07 16.22 1.08
C ALA A 78 -8.15 16.43 -0.13
N PHE A 79 -7.77 17.68 -0.38
CA PHE A 79 -6.75 18.02 -1.37
C PHE A 79 -5.35 17.81 -0.79
N PRO A 80 -4.43 17.18 -1.54
CA PRO A 80 -3.03 17.13 -1.14
C PRO A 80 -2.48 18.55 -0.98
N SER A 81 -1.77 18.84 0.10
CA SER A 81 -1.31 20.21 0.39
C SER A 81 -0.28 20.76 -0.61
N PHE A 82 0.28 19.92 -1.48
CA PHE A 82 1.19 20.33 -2.54
C PHE A 82 0.48 20.71 -3.85
N TRP A 83 -0.84 20.54 -3.94
CA TRP A 83 -1.60 20.82 -5.16
C TRP A 83 -1.84 22.33 -5.31
N PRO A 84 -1.42 22.97 -6.43
CA PRO A 84 -1.75 24.36 -6.72
C PRO A 84 -3.27 24.57 -6.78
N GLN A 85 -3.77 25.64 -6.18
CA GLN A 85 -5.21 25.96 -6.16
C GLN A 85 -5.82 26.15 -7.57
N ASP A 86 -4.98 26.39 -8.57
CA ASP A 86 -5.40 26.65 -9.96
C ASP A 86 -5.52 25.38 -10.84
N LEU A 87 -5.16 24.21 -10.32
CA LEU A 87 -5.26 22.96 -11.08
C LEU A 87 -6.72 22.48 -11.13
N HIS A 88 -7.26 22.41 -12.35
CA HIS A 88 -8.65 22.04 -12.63
C HIS A 88 -9.04 20.72 -11.95
N TYR A 89 -10.24 20.69 -11.35
CA TYR A 89 -10.90 19.54 -10.69
C TYR A 89 -10.79 18.21 -11.45
N LYS A 90 -10.72 18.27 -12.79
CA LYS A 90 -10.49 17.13 -13.68
C LYS A 90 -9.25 16.30 -13.29
N TYR A 91 -8.13 16.94 -12.97
CA TYR A 91 -6.89 16.23 -12.63
C TYR A 91 -6.97 15.54 -11.28
N TRP A 92 -7.69 16.14 -10.32
CA TRP A 92 -7.90 15.55 -9.01
C TRP A 92 -8.73 14.25 -9.08
N ALA A 93 -9.80 14.24 -9.86
CA ALA A 93 -10.59 13.04 -10.10
C ALA A 93 -9.74 11.91 -10.74
N PHE A 94 -8.88 12.24 -11.71
CA PHE A 94 -7.94 11.27 -12.29
C PHE A 94 -6.94 10.75 -11.26
N THR A 95 -6.42 11.62 -10.39
CA THR A 95 -5.49 11.22 -9.33
C THR A 95 -6.15 10.29 -8.31
N LEU A 96 -7.38 10.58 -7.88
CA LEU A 96 -8.13 9.69 -7.00
C LEU A 96 -8.42 8.34 -7.65
N MET A 97 -8.80 8.31 -8.93
CA MET A 97 -9.01 7.06 -9.66
C MET A 97 -7.71 6.26 -9.81
N PHE A 98 -6.59 6.94 -10.08
CA PHE A 98 -5.28 6.32 -10.12
C PHE A 98 -4.89 5.72 -8.77
N LEU A 99 -5.07 6.46 -7.67
CA LEU A 99 -4.80 5.98 -6.32
C LEU A 99 -5.68 4.79 -5.95
N TRP A 100 -6.96 4.84 -6.31
CA TRP A 100 -7.88 3.72 -6.09
C TRP A 100 -7.40 2.47 -6.83
N ALA A 101 -7.09 2.58 -8.12
CA ALA A 101 -6.63 1.45 -8.93
C ALA A 101 -5.27 0.91 -8.43
N ALA A 102 -4.34 1.80 -8.11
CA ALA A 102 -3.05 1.45 -7.52
C ALA A 102 -3.23 0.77 -6.15
N GLY A 103 -4.19 1.25 -5.34
CA GLY A 103 -4.54 0.68 -4.03
C GLY A 103 -5.12 -0.72 -4.14
N LEU A 104 -5.99 -0.97 -5.12
CA LEU A 104 -6.50 -2.30 -5.40
C LEU A 104 -5.41 -3.26 -5.86
N GLY A 105 -4.56 -2.83 -6.81
CA GLY A 105 -3.43 -3.63 -7.28
C GLY A 105 -2.49 -3.98 -6.12
N TYR A 106 -2.27 -3.02 -5.23
CA TYR A 106 -1.47 -3.22 -4.04
C TYR A 106 -2.11 -4.18 -3.03
N CYS A 107 -3.40 -4.01 -2.72
CA CYS A 107 -4.17 -4.92 -1.87
C CYS A 107 -4.21 -6.34 -2.43
N TYR A 108 -4.21 -6.50 -3.75
CA TYR A 108 -4.07 -7.79 -4.40
C TYR A 108 -2.70 -8.43 -4.14
N LEU A 109 -1.61 -7.65 -4.24
CA LEU A 109 -0.24 -8.15 -4.02
C LEU A 109 0.00 -8.56 -2.56
N VAL A 110 -0.27 -7.65 -1.61
CA VAL A 110 -1.16 -7.90 -0.46
C VAL A 110 -1.56 -9.34 -0.14
N ALA A 111 -2.82 -9.54 -0.49
CA ALA A 111 -3.60 -10.74 -0.33
C ALA A 111 -2.90 -11.97 -0.94
N LYS A 112 -2.25 -11.82 -2.09
CA LYS A 112 -1.49 -12.89 -2.73
C LYS A 112 -0.34 -13.35 -1.84
N GLN A 113 0.41 -12.43 -1.25
CA GLN A 113 1.51 -12.77 -0.36
C GLN A 113 1.01 -13.38 0.96
N GLY A 114 -0.10 -12.87 1.50
CA GLY A 114 -0.81 -13.50 2.60
C GLY A 114 -1.20 -14.95 2.29
N HIS A 115 -1.75 -15.19 1.11
CA HIS A 115 -2.13 -16.53 0.64
C HIS A 115 -0.92 -17.47 0.47
N ASP A 116 0.20 -16.99 -0.08
CA ASP A 116 1.44 -17.77 -0.21
C ASP A 116 2.01 -18.14 1.18
N LEU A 117 1.89 -17.26 2.18
CA LEU A 117 2.33 -17.52 3.55
C LEU A 117 1.42 -18.50 4.29
N GLN A 118 0.14 -18.57 3.95
CA GLN A 118 -0.78 -19.55 4.54
C GLN A 118 -0.36 -21.00 4.22
N GLN A 119 0.34 -21.21 3.10
CA GLN A 119 0.87 -22.52 2.70
C GLN A 119 2.09 -22.96 3.54
N TRP A 120 2.65 -22.06 4.37
CA TRP A 120 3.82 -22.37 5.20
C TRP A 120 3.43 -23.00 6.55
N PRO A 121 4.35 -23.77 7.18
CA PRO A 121 4.14 -24.28 8.53
C PRO A 121 3.84 -23.15 9.52
N ALA A 122 2.95 -23.40 10.50
CA ALA A 122 2.42 -22.36 11.39
C ALA A 122 3.49 -21.52 12.11
N HIS A 123 4.62 -22.12 12.51
CA HIS A 123 5.74 -21.38 13.12
C HIS A 123 6.34 -20.40 12.10
N ARG A 124 6.67 -20.87 10.88
CA ARG A 124 7.29 -20.08 9.82
C ARG A 124 6.35 -19.01 9.26
N ARG A 125 5.04 -19.28 9.27
CA ARG A 125 3.99 -18.34 8.87
C ARG A 125 3.99 -17.10 9.77
N ARG A 126 4.04 -17.26 11.09
CA ARG A 126 4.04 -16.13 12.05
C ARG A 126 5.27 -15.25 11.87
N TRP A 127 6.45 -15.86 11.73
CA TRP A 127 7.69 -15.12 11.47
C TRP A 127 7.68 -14.42 10.11
N GLY A 128 7.15 -15.06 9.07
CA GLY A 128 7.01 -14.45 7.74
C GLY A 128 6.03 -13.27 7.71
N GLN A 129 4.85 -13.44 8.31
CA GLN A 129 3.85 -12.37 8.44
C GLN A 129 4.36 -11.21 9.29
N GLY A 130 5.01 -11.51 10.42
CA GLY A 130 5.61 -10.51 11.30
C GLY A 130 6.73 -9.74 10.61
N GLY A 131 7.67 -10.44 9.96
CA GLY A 131 8.77 -9.81 9.23
C GLY A 131 8.30 -8.91 8.08
N LEU A 132 7.29 -9.35 7.34
CA LEU A 132 6.68 -8.53 6.28
C LEU A 132 5.97 -7.30 6.84
N LEU A 133 5.23 -7.44 7.95
CA LEU A 133 4.56 -6.32 8.60
C LEU A 133 5.58 -5.29 9.11
N VAL A 134 6.66 -5.72 9.78
CA VAL A 134 7.72 -4.82 10.24
C VAL A 134 8.40 -4.11 9.07
N GLY A 135 8.74 -4.86 8.01
CA GLY A 135 9.31 -4.27 6.80
C GLY A 135 8.37 -3.23 6.17
N TRP A 136 7.08 -3.51 6.15
CA TRP A 136 6.07 -2.58 5.65
C TRP A 136 5.95 -1.32 6.48
N LEU A 137 5.88 -1.44 7.80
CA LEU A 137 5.82 -0.28 8.69
C LEU A 137 7.07 0.59 8.54
N ALA A 138 8.25 -0.04 8.41
CA ALA A 138 9.49 0.68 8.12
C ALA A 138 9.43 1.41 6.77
N ALA A 139 8.98 0.75 5.71
CA ALA A 139 8.84 1.34 4.38
C ALA A 139 7.82 2.49 4.34
N MET A 140 6.71 2.34 5.06
CA MET A 140 5.70 3.37 5.21
C MET A 140 6.28 4.58 5.95
N GLY A 141 7.07 4.34 7.01
CA GLY A 141 7.83 5.37 7.72
C GLY A 141 8.84 6.09 6.83
N VAL A 142 9.53 5.39 5.93
CA VAL A 142 10.39 6.00 4.91
C VAL A 142 9.59 6.91 3.98
N GLY A 143 8.42 6.47 3.51
CA GLY A 143 7.53 7.29 2.68
C GLY A 143 7.10 8.59 3.38
N VAL A 144 6.69 8.48 4.64
CA VAL A 144 6.34 9.64 5.48
C VAL A 144 7.55 10.58 5.67
N GLY A 145 8.73 10.02 5.97
CA GLY A 145 9.96 10.78 6.15
C GLY A 145 10.39 11.51 4.87
N LEU A 146 10.27 10.87 3.70
CA LEU A 146 10.54 11.50 2.41
C LEU A 146 9.61 12.69 2.15
N TYR A 147 8.34 12.59 2.54
CA TYR A 147 7.41 13.72 2.44
C TYR A 147 7.83 14.88 3.34
N GLN A 148 8.16 14.61 4.61
CA GLN A 148 8.60 15.62 5.56
C GLN A 148 9.91 16.29 5.13
N LEU A 149 10.87 15.52 4.60
CA LEU A 149 12.12 16.05 4.06
C LEU A 149 11.88 16.93 2.82
N GLY A 150 10.95 16.55 1.93
CA GLY A 150 10.59 17.37 0.77
C GLY A 150 9.86 18.66 1.14
N MET A 151 9.11 18.67 2.25
CA MET A 151 8.42 19.85 2.78
C MET A 151 9.32 20.77 3.61
N GLY A 152 10.43 20.25 4.18
CA GLY A 152 11.42 21.04 4.94
C GLY A 152 12.34 21.94 4.10
N TRP A 153 12.19 21.93 2.78
CA TRP A 153 12.88 22.83 1.83
C TRP A 153 12.05 24.06 1.44
N ARG A 154 10.92 24.32 2.12
CA ARG A 154 10.12 25.53 2.01
C ARG A 154 10.14 26.29 3.33
#